data_AF-A0A5B7AHP5-F1
#
_entry.id   AF-A0A5B7AHP5-F1
#
_cell.length_a   1.000
_cell.length_b   1.000
_cell.length_c   1.000
_cell.angle_alpha   90.00
_cell.angle_beta   90.00
_cell.angle_gamma   90.00
#
_symmetry.space_group_name_H-M   'P 1'
#
loop_
_entity.id
_entity.type
_entity.pdbx_description
1 polymer ?
#
loop_
_entity_poly.entity_id
_entity_poly.type
_entity_poly.pdbx_seq_one_letter_code
_entity_poly.pdbx_strand_id
1 'polypeptide(L)'
;MPGRVLIFNGVRKQRRERERQGGIWAMADLFAWLLSFFLLVGVLGNVLYQLMCLADLEFDYINPYDSASRINQVVLPEFVTQGTLCFLHLVTGHWIMFLLCLPYLYYNVRLYTQRRHLVDVTEIFNQLPWEKWLRIYKLVYLIALLCLSIFWMIWSIVDD
;
A
#
# COMPACT_ATOMS: atom_id res chain seq x y z
N MET A 1 -9.65 22.34 55.33
CA MET A 1 -8.95 21.27 54.58
C MET A 1 -9.00 21.53 53.06
N PRO A 2 -8.28 22.53 52.52
CA PRO A 2 -8.32 22.90 51.09
C PRO A 2 -7.40 22.06 50.17
N GLY A 3 -6.37 21.40 50.71
CA GLY A 3 -5.36 20.69 49.91
C GLY A 3 -5.88 19.44 49.17
N ARG A 4 -6.86 18.71 49.73
CA ARG A 4 -7.42 17.50 49.07
C ARG A 4 -8.23 17.82 47.81
N VAL A 5 -8.88 18.98 47.76
CA VAL A 5 -9.72 19.39 46.62
C VAL A 5 -8.87 19.77 45.40
N LEU A 6 -7.72 20.41 45.63
CA LEU A 6 -6.76 20.77 44.58
C LEU A 6 -6.14 19.54 43.92
N ILE A 7 -5.75 18.53 44.71
CA ILE A 7 -5.20 17.27 44.20
C ILE A 7 -6.27 16.53 43.37
N PHE A 8 -7.52 16.47 43.85
CA PHE A 8 -8.61 15.79 43.16
C PHE A 8 -8.98 16.46 41.82
N ASN A 9 -8.90 17.79 41.75
CA ASN A 9 -9.12 18.54 40.51
C ASN A 9 -7.96 18.37 39.52
N GLY A 10 -6.71 18.32 39.99
CA GLY A 10 -5.53 18.03 39.16
C GLY A 10 -5.61 16.64 38.52
N VAL A 11 -5.97 15.61 39.28
CA VAL A 11 -6.11 14.23 38.78
C VAL A 11 -7.24 14.13 37.74
N ARG A 12 -8.39 14.79 37.97
CA ARG A 12 -9.49 14.81 36.98
C ARG A 12 -9.14 15.57 35.71
N LYS A 13 -8.32 16.62 35.79
CA LYS A 13 -7.84 17.36 34.63
C LYS A 13 -6.88 16.51 33.80
N GLN A 14 -5.91 15.86 34.45
CA GLN A 14 -4.99 14.92 33.79
C GLN A 14 -5.71 13.71 33.18
N ARG A 15 -6.78 13.21 33.81
CA ARG A 15 -7.59 12.11 33.26
C ARG A 15 -8.32 12.53 31.98
N ARG A 16 -8.95 13.71 31.97
CA ARG A 16 -9.60 14.25 30.77
C ARG A 16 -8.61 14.57 29.66
N GLU A 17 -7.43 15.07 30.00
CA GLU A 17 -6.36 15.30 29.01
C GLU A 17 -5.88 13.99 28.41
N ARG A 18 -5.71 12.92 29.21
CA ARG A 18 -5.38 11.57 28.71
C ARG A 18 -6.48 10.95 27.85
N GLU A 19 -7.74 11.05 28.26
CA GLU A 19 -8.89 10.57 27.48
C GLU A 19 -9.01 11.34 26.14
N ARG A 20 -8.82 12.65 26.16
CA ARG A 20 -8.81 13.50 24.95
C ARG A 20 -7.61 13.20 24.04
N GLN A 21 -6.43 12.97 24.61
CA GLN A 21 -5.25 12.58 23.83
C GLN A 21 -5.50 11.21 23.18
N GLY A 22 -5.97 10.22 23.96
CA GLY A 22 -6.26 8.87 23.47
C GLY A 22 -7.19 8.84 22.27
N GLY A 23 -8.32 9.57 22.35
CA GLY A 23 -9.27 9.64 21.24
C GLY A 23 -8.73 10.31 19.96
N ILE A 24 -7.79 11.26 20.09
CA ILE A 24 -7.15 11.89 18.91
C ILE A 24 -6.23 10.90 18.20
N TRP A 25 -5.48 10.10 18.96
CA TRP A 25 -4.58 9.08 18.40
C TRP A 25 -5.37 7.94 17.74
N ALA A 26 -6.46 7.47 18.36
CA ALA A 26 -7.37 6.48 17.79
C ALA A 26 -7.97 6.94 16.44
N MET A 27 -8.49 8.17 16.39
CA MET A 27 -9.03 8.74 15.15
C MET A 27 -7.96 8.84 14.06
N ALA A 28 -6.75 9.27 14.41
CA ALA A 28 -5.63 9.34 13.46
C ALA A 28 -5.23 7.96 12.91
N ASP A 29 -5.27 6.92 13.76
CA ASP A 29 -5.00 5.53 13.36
C ASP A 29 -6.03 5.04 12.34
N LEU A 30 -7.31 5.27 12.61
CA LEU A 30 -8.40 4.93 11.70
C LEU A 30 -8.25 5.61 10.33
N PHE A 31 -7.90 6.90 10.31
CA PHE A 31 -7.64 7.61 9.06
C PHE A 31 -6.43 7.04 8.30
N ALA A 32 -5.39 6.62 9.01
CA ALA A 32 -4.23 5.96 8.40
C ALA A 32 -4.59 4.62 7.77
N TRP A 33 -5.35 3.77 8.49
CA TRP A 33 -5.85 2.49 7.95
C TRP A 33 -6.75 2.69 6.72
N LEU A 34 -7.64 3.67 6.77
CA LEU A 34 -8.53 4.00 5.66
C LEU A 34 -7.74 4.50 4.43
N LEU A 35 -6.77 5.40 4.63
CA LEU A 35 -5.93 5.90 3.56
C LEU A 35 -5.05 4.78 2.96
N SER A 36 -4.50 3.90 3.80
CA SER A 36 -3.78 2.69 3.39
C SER A 36 -4.64 1.79 2.50
N PHE A 37 -5.91 1.57 2.86
CA PHE A 37 -6.85 0.79 2.06
C PHE A 37 -7.03 1.37 0.65
N PHE A 38 -7.28 2.68 0.52
CA PHE A 38 -7.43 3.31 -0.80
C PHE A 38 -6.14 3.23 -1.63
N LEU A 39 -4.98 3.42 -1.00
CA LEU A 39 -3.69 3.30 -1.67
C LEU A 39 -3.43 1.86 -2.15
N LEU A 40 -3.73 0.85 -1.33
CA LEU A 40 -3.62 -0.56 -1.71
C LEU A 40 -4.53 -0.90 -2.89
N VAL A 41 -5.78 -0.43 -2.89
CA VAL A 41 -6.70 -0.60 -4.02
C VAL A 41 -6.17 0.09 -5.27
N GLY A 42 -5.57 1.28 -5.14
CA GLY A 42 -4.92 1.98 -6.26
C GLY A 42 -3.74 1.21 -6.85
N VAL A 43 -2.86 0.65 -6.01
CA VAL A 43 -1.74 -0.20 -6.45
C VAL A 43 -2.27 -1.47 -7.13
N LEU A 44 -3.30 -2.10 -6.56
CA LEU A 44 -3.94 -3.28 -7.12
C LEU A 44 -4.56 -2.99 -8.50
N GLY A 45 -5.24 -1.84 -8.66
CA GLY A 45 -5.76 -1.37 -9.93
C GLY A 45 -4.68 -1.16 -10.99
N ASN A 46 -3.53 -0.57 -10.62
CA ASN A 46 -2.40 -0.40 -11.53
C ASN A 46 -1.84 -1.76 -12.01
N VAL A 47 -1.66 -2.72 -11.11
CA VAL A 47 -1.18 -4.07 -11.46
C VAL A 47 -2.19 -4.82 -12.33
N LEU A 48 -3.49 -4.71 -12.02
CA LEU A 48 -4.56 -5.28 -12.84
C LEU A 48 -4.60 -4.68 -14.24
N TYR A 49 -4.44 -3.35 -14.37
CA TYR A 49 -4.38 -2.69 -15.67
C TYR A 49 -3.19 -3.19 -16.50
N GLN A 50 -2.01 -3.33 -15.90
CA GLN A 50 -0.85 -3.90 -16.58
C GLN A 50 -1.09 -5.35 -17.03
N LEU A 51 -1.76 -6.17 -16.20
CA LEU A 51 -2.13 -7.55 -16.56
C LEU A 51 -3.13 -7.59 -17.72
N MET A 52 -4.09 -6.66 -17.74
CA MET A 52 -5.03 -6.54 -18.86
C MET A 52 -4.30 -6.18 -20.16
N CYS A 53 -3.40 -5.19 -20.14
CA CYS A 53 -2.59 -4.85 -21.31
C CYS A 53 -1.71 -6.02 -21.79
N LEU A 54 -1.23 -6.86 -20.87
CA LEU A 54 -0.46 -8.07 -21.20
C LEU A 54 -1.34 -9.17 -21.81
N ALA A 55 -2.57 -9.33 -21.29
CA ALA A 55 -3.54 -10.27 -21.82
C ALA A 55 -4.05 -9.85 -23.21
N ASP A 56 -4.36 -8.58 -23.42
CA ASP A 56 -4.73 -8.02 -24.73
C ASP A 56 -3.64 -8.25 -25.79
N LEU A 57 -2.38 -8.27 -25.35
CA LEU A 57 -1.24 -8.59 -26.20
C LEU A 57 -1.12 -10.09 -26.53
N GLU A 58 -1.43 -10.97 -25.58
CA GLU A 58 -1.41 -12.44 -25.76
C GLU A 58 -2.50 -12.91 -26.75
N PHE A 59 -3.65 -12.24 -26.78
CA PHE A 59 -4.75 -12.53 -27.71
C PHE A 59 -4.64 -11.80 -29.06
N ASP A 60 -3.48 -11.18 -29.34
CA ASP A 60 -3.16 -10.47 -30.59
C ASP A 60 -4.14 -9.34 -30.93
N TYR A 61 -4.77 -8.75 -29.90
CA TYR A 61 -5.83 -7.75 -30.06
C TYR A 61 -5.28 -6.34 -30.27
N ILE A 62 -4.05 -6.08 -29.81
CA ILE A 62 -3.42 -4.76 -29.80
C ILE A 62 -1.94 -4.84 -30.19
N ASN A 63 -1.41 -3.75 -30.75
CA ASN A 63 0.00 -3.70 -31.15
C ASN A 63 0.92 -3.76 -29.91
N PRO A 64 1.99 -4.58 -29.91
CA PRO A 64 2.97 -4.63 -28.82
C PRO A 64 3.58 -3.25 -28.47
N TYR A 65 3.73 -2.35 -29.44
CA TYR A 65 4.20 -0.98 -29.19
C TYR A 65 3.23 -0.17 -28.32
N ASP A 66 1.93 -0.29 -28.58
CA ASP A 66 0.90 0.44 -27.82
C ASP A 66 0.77 -0.12 -26.39
N SER A 67 0.81 -1.44 -26.24
CA SER A 67 0.81 -2.08 -24.92
C SER A 67 2.04 -1.71 -24.09
N ALA A 68 3.24 -1.75 -24.66
CA ALA A 68 4.47 -1.40 -23.95
C ALA A 68 4.46 0.05 -23.47
N SER A 69 3.99 0.98 -24.30
CA SER A 69 3.86 2.40 -23.95
C SER A 69 2.89 2.62 -22.77
N ARG A 70 1.71 1.97 -22.82
CA ARG A 70 0.72 2.04 -21.74
C ARG A 70 1.23 1.44 -20.44
N ILE A 71 1.88 0.28 -20.50
CA ILE A 71 2.47 -0.36 -19.30
C ILE A 71 3.51 0.57 -18.69
N ASN A 72 4.41 1.16 -19.49
CA ASN A 72 5.43 2.06 -18.99
C ASN A 72 4.85 3.31 -18.29
N GLN A 73 3.78 3.89 -18.83
CA GLN A 73 3.10 5.02 -18.21
C GLN A 73 2.48 4.67 -16.85
N VAL A 74 2.10 3.41 -16.64
CA VAL A 74 1.45 2.92 -15.40
C VAL A 74 2.45 2.34 -14.40
N VAL A 75 3.66 1.96 -14.82
CA VAL A 75 4.72 1.47 -13.93
C VAL A 75 5.20 2.55 -12.96
N LEU A 76 5.36 3.79 -13.43
CA LEU A 76 5.75 4.91 -12.57
C LEU A 76 4.73 5.21 -11.45
N PRO A 77 3.43 5.40 -11.73
CA PRO A 77 2.46 5.64 -10.68
C PRO A 77 2.34 4.46 -9.72
N GLU A 78 2.52 3.21 -10.15
CA GLU A 78 2.60 2.05 -9.25
C GLU A 78 3.75 2.18 -8.23
N PHE A 79 4.93 2.60 -8.68
CA PHE A 79 6.09 2.74 -7.80
C PHE A 79 5.89 3.87 -6.80
N VAL A 80 5.31 4.98 -7.25
CA VAL A 80 5.03 6.15 -6.42
C VAL A 80 3.95 5.84 -5.38
N THR A 81 2.84 5.19 -5.77
CA THR A 81 1.77 4.84 -4.82
C THR A 81 2.24 3.82 -3.80
N GLN A 82 3.02 2.81 -4.20
CA GLN A 82 3.60 1.84 -3.28
C GLN A 82 4.62 2.47 -2.32
N GLY A 83 5.48 3.37 -2.81
CA GLY A 83 6.42 4.11 -1.97
C GLY A 83 5.70 4.98 -0.95
N THR A 84 4.60 5.63 -1.37
CA THR A 84 3.73 6.43 -0.49
C THR A 84 3.06 5.58 0.57
N LEU A 85 2.55 4.40 0.21
CA LEU A 85 1.95 3.44 1.15
C LEU A 85 2.97 3.00 2.21
N CYS A 86 4.18 2.62 1.78
CA CYS A 86 5.25 2.20 2.67
C CYS A 86 5.67 3.34 3.62
N PHE A 87 5.79 4.57 3.12
CA PHE A 87 6.08 5.75 3.94
C PHE A 87 4.96 6.05 4.95
N LEU A 88 3.70 5.90 4.55
CA LEU A 88 2.55 6.07 5.44
C LEU A 88 2.61 5.08 6.61
N HIS A 89 2.86 3.79 6.35
CA HIS A 89 3.01 2.78 7.42
C HIS A 89 4.18 3.05 8.34
N LEU A 90 5.27 3.63 7.83
CA LEU A 90 6.43 4.02 8.63
C LEU A 90 6.10 5.18 9.58
N VAL A 91 5.45 6.24 9.08
CA VAL A 91 5.10 7.42 9.88
C VAL A 91 4.04 7.10 10.94
N THR A 92 3.12 6.19 10.61
CA THR A 92 2.03 5.77 11.51
C THR A 92 2.49 4.73 12.54
N GLY A 93 3.71 4.21 12.44
CA GLY A 93 4.27 3.26 13.41
C GLY A 93 3.78 1.82 13.22
N HIS A 94 3.17 1.50 12.08
CA HIS A 94 2.70 0.16 11.73
C HIS A 94 3.84 -0.72 11.21
N TRP A 95 4.76 -1.08 12.09
CA TRP A 95 5.99 -1.82 11.74
C TRP A 95 5.74 -3.13 11.00
N ILE A 96 4.69 -3.87 11.36
CA ILE A 96 4.36 -5.16 10.72
C ILE A 96 3.92 -4.94 9.26
N MET A 97 3.04 -3.97 9.00
CA MET A 97 2.61 -3.64 7.64
C MET A 97 3.74 -3.07 6.80
N PHE A 98 4.57 -2.24 7.41
CA PHE A 98 5.77 -1.72 6.77
C PHE A 98 6.72 -2.85 6.33
N LEU A 99 7.00 -3.82 7.21
CA LEU A 99 7.83 -4.98 6.90
C LEU A 99 7.26 -5.85 5.78
N LEU A 100 5.93 -5.96 5.68
CA LEU A 100 5.26 -6.65 4.57
C LEU A 100 5.29 -5.83 3.28
N CYS A 101 5.21 -4.50 3.34
CA CYS A 101 5.32 -3.66 2.15
C CYS A 101 6.76 -3.60 1.57
N LEU A 102 7.79 -3.79 2.41
CA LEU A 102 9.21 -3.73 2.04
C LEU A 102 9.65 -4.68 0.92
N PRO A 103 9.36 -6.01 0.93
CA PRO A 103 9.80 -6.90 -0.14
C PRO A 103 9.26 -6.49 -1.52
N TYR A 104 8.02 -6.00 -1.57
CA TYR A 104 7.42 -5.48 -2.80
C TYR A 104 8.12 -4.20 -3.25
N LEU A 105 8.33 -3.25 -2.34
CA LEU A 105 9.04 -2.00 -2.64
C LEU A 105 10.48 -2.26 -3.10
N TYR A 106 11.19 -3.15 -2.40
CA TYR A 106 12.56 -3.54 -2.74
C TYR A 106 12.63 -4.15 -4.14
N TYR A 107 11.69 -5.03 -4.50
CA TYR A 107 11.61 -5.58 -5.84
C TYR A 107 11.46 -4.47 -6.89
N ASN A 108 10.54 -3.52 -6.66
CA ASN A 108 10.30 -2.40 -7.58
C ASN A 108 11.50 -1.46 -7.70
N VAL A 109 12.16 -1.12 -6.58
CA VAL A 109 13.39 -0.30 -6.57
C VAL A 109 14.52 -1.01 -7.30
N ARG A 110 14.70 -2.32 -7.09
CA ARG A 110 15.75 -3.09 -7.76
C ARG A 110 15.51 -3.13 -9.27
N LEU A 111 14.25 -3.23 -9.71
CA LEU A 111 13.87 -3.15 -11.12
C LEU A 111 14.14 -1.76 -11.73
N TYR A 112 13.83 -0.69 -10.98
CA TYR A 112 14.12 0.69 -11.37
C TYR A 112 15.62 0.93 -11.57
N THR A 113 16.45 0.52 -10.60
CA THR A 113 17.92 0.67 -10.64
C THR A 113 18.54 -0.11 -11.80
N GLN A 114 17.99 -1.27 -12.15
CA GLN A 114 18.44 -2.07 -13.29
C GLN A 114 17.95 -1.52 -14.64
N ARG A 115 17.22 -0.39 -14.66
CA ARG A 115 16.59 0.21 -15.85
C ARG A 115 15.63 -0.72 -16.62
N ARG A 116 15.30 -1.87 -16.05
CA ARG A 116 14.34 -2.87 -16.59
C ARG A 116 12.88 -2.55 -16.23
N HIS A 117 12.58 -1.30 -15.86
CA HIS A 117 11.21 -0.85 -15.61
C HIS A 117 10.47 -0.58 -16.92
N LEU A 118 11.20 -0.34 -18.01
CA LEU A 118 10.68 -0.19 -19.37
C LEU A 118 10.52 -1.58 -19.98
N VAL A 119 9.34 -1.85 -20.51
CA VAL A 119 9.10 -3.09 -21.23
C VAL A 119 9.55 -2.90 -22.68
N ASP A 120 10.52 -3.71 -23.12
CA ASP A 120 11.01 -3.68 -24.50
C ASP A 120 10.11 -4.53 -25.41
N VAL A 121 9.65 -3.92 -26.49
CA VAL A 121 8.66 -4.45 -27.44
C VAL A 121 9.18 -5.71 -28.14
N THR A 122 10.50 -5.79 -28.33
CA THR A 122 11.17 -6.86 -29.07
C THR A 122 11.35 -8.15 -28.25
N GLU A 123 11.40 -8.06 -26.92
CA GLU A 123 11.57 -9.21 -26.02
C GLU A 123 10.29 -9.61 -25.27
N ILE A 124 9.24 -8.78 -25.34
CA ILE A 124 8.01 -8.94 -24.56
C ILE A 124 7.36 -10.32 -24.75
N PHE A 125 7.32 -10.84 -25.99
CA PHE A 125 6.70 -12.13 -26.30
C PHE A 125 7.50 -13.33 -25.79
N ASN A 126 8.83 -13.22 -25.72
CA ASN A 126 9.68 -14.29 -25.22
C ASN A 126 9.68 -14.34 -23.68
N GLN A 127 9.52 -13.19 -23.02
CA GLN A 127 9.50 -13.08 -21.56
C GLN A 127 8.08 -13.11 -20.96
N LEU A 128 7.05 -13.00 -21.80
CA LEU A 128 5.62 -12.93 -21.46
C LEU A 128 5.15 -13.99 -20.44
N PRO A 129 5.45 -15.30 -20.60
CA PRO A 129 4.96 -16.28 -19.63
C PRO A 129 5.60 -16.08 -18.25
N TRP A 130 6.87 -15.69 -18.18
CA TRP A 130 7.57 -15.45 -16.91
C TRP A 130 7.10 -14.17 -16.22
N GLU A 131 6.97 -13.08 -16.96
CA GLU A 131 6.49 -11.80 -16.42
C GLU A 131 5.04 -11.89 -15.91
N LYS A 132 4.19 -12.64 -16.62
CA LYS A 132 2.80 -12.88 -16.22
C LYS A 132 2.72 -13.58 -14.87
N TRP A 133 3.47 -14.67 -14.69
CA TRP A 133 3.52 -15.39 -13.41
C TRP A 133 4.02 -14.51 -12.26
N LEU A 134 5.02 -13.66 -12.51
CA LEU A 134 5.53 -12.74 -11.52
C LEU A 134 4.50 -11.67 -11.12
N ARG A 135 3.79 -11.09 -12.10
CA ARG A 135 2.72 -10.11 -11.87
C ARG A 135 1.50 -10.73 -11.17
N ILE A 136 1.15 -11.98 -11.48
CA ILE A 136 0.11 -12.71 -10.75
C ILE A 136 0.53 -12.94 -9.30
N TYR A 137 1.78 -13.32 -9.04
CA TYR A 137 2.27 -13.48 -7.67
C TYR A 137 2.23 -12.16 -6.89
N LYS A 138 2.66 -11.05 -7.50
CA LYS A 138 2.51 -9.70 -6.95
C LYS A 138 1.06 -9.36 -6.61
N LEU A 139 0.13 -9.70 -7.50
CA LEU A 139 -1.30 -9.45 -7.31
C LEU A 139 -1.85 -10.26 -6.13
N VAL A 140 -1.54 -11.55 -6.04
CA VAL A 140 -1.94 -12.39 -4.90
C VAL A 140 -1.37 -11.82 -3.59
N TYR A 141 -0.12 -11.36 -3.62
CA TYR A 141 0.51 -10.71 -2.48
C TYR A 141 -0.21 -9.42 -2.05
N LEU A 142 -0.58 -8.56 -3.01
CA LEU A 142 -1.35 -7.34 -2.78
C LEU A 142 -2.76 -7.64 -2.23
N ILE A 143 -3.44 -8.66 -2.74
CA ILE A 143 -4.74 -9.10 -2.20
C ILE A 143 -4.60 -9.57 -0.75
N ALA A 144 -3.57 -10.36 -0.44
CA ALA A 144 -3.32 -10.80 0.93
C ALA A 144 -3.06 -9.60 1.87
N LEU A 145 -2.26 -8.63 1.41
CA LEU A 145 -2.02 -7.35 2.12
C LEU A 145 -3.30 -6.54 2.31
N LEU A 146 -4.18 -6.48 1.31
CA LEU A 146 -5.47 -5.81 1.40
C LEU A 146 -6.36 -6.47 2.46
N CYS A 147 -6.49 -7.80 2.44
CA CYS A 147 -7.24 -8.55 3.45
C CYS A 147 -6.68 -8.32 4.86
N LEU A 148 -5.35 -8.32 4.99
CA LEU A 148 -4.69 -8.06 6.26
C LEU A 148 -4.93 -6.61 6.72
N SER A 149 -4.87 -5.63 5.81
CA SER A 149 -5.16 -4.23 6.12
C SER A 149 -6.60 -4.04 6.63
N ILE A 150 -7.57 -4.75 6.05
CA ILE A 150 -8.96 -4.71 6.52
C ILE A 150 -9.08 -5.37 7.89
N PHE A 151 -8.42 -6.51 8.11
CA PHE A 151 -8.43 -7.21 9.40
C PHE A 151 -7.91 -6.32 10.53
N TRP A 152 -6.78 -5.67 10.31
CA TRP A 152 -6.19 -4.77 11.31
C TRP A 152 -7.02 -3.51 11.54
N MET A 153 -7.62 -2.94 10.49
CA MET A 153 -8.57 -1.83 10.62
C MET A 153 -9.76 -2.23 11.51
N ILE A 154 -10.35 -3.41 11.29
CA ILE A 154 -11.47 -3.90 12.13
C ILE A 154 -11.00 -4.11 13.57
N TRP A 155 -9.81 -4.67 13.76
CA TRP A 155 -9.26 -4.88 15.10
C TRP A 155 -9.06 -3.55 15.85
N SER A 156 -8.52 -2.53 15.18
CA SER A 156 -8.35 -1.18 15.74
C SER A 156 -9.70 -0.58 16.18
N ILE A 157 -10.76 -0.76 15.37
CA ILE A 157 -12.13 -0.32 15.71
C ILE A 157 -12.71 -1.08 16.91
N VAL A 158 -12.36 -2.36 17.09
CA VAL A 158 -12.93 -3.21 18.15
C VAL A 158 -12.22 -3.04 19.49
N ASP A 159 -10.93 -2.67 19.48
CA ASP A 159 -10.13 -2.46 20.68
C ASP A 159 -10.38 -1.08 21.34
N ASP A 160 -10.91 -0.11 20.57
CA ASP A 160 -11.40 1.21 21.04
C ASP A 160 -12.80 1.16 21.69
#